data_AF-A0AA35RQ48-F1
#
_entry.id   AF-A0AA35RQ48-F1
#
_cell.length_a   1.000
_cell.length_b   1.000
_cell.length_c   1.000
_cell.angle_alpha   90.00
_cell.angle_beta   90.00
_cell.angle_gamma   90.00
#
_symmetry.space_group_name_H-M   'P 1'
#
loop_
_entity.id
_entity.type
_entity.pdbx_description
1 polymer ?
#
loop_
_entity_poly.entity_id
_entity_poly.type
_entity_poly.pdbx_seq_one_letter_code
_entity_poly.pdbx_strand_id
1 'polypeptide(L)'
;MSTEEQRHGPQSVRGPRINKGLVIVNTGNGKGKTTAAMGVLMRAWGRDMKVVMLQFIKHTTANFGEQRAAEKMGVTVRAMGDGFTWRSQNLEASADLARALWEDAKEVIASGEHDLW
;
A
#
# COMPACT_ATOMS: atom_id res chain seq x y z
N MET A 1 -41.37 29.99 0.87
CA MET A 1 -40.15 30.10 0.03
C MET A 1 -39.03 29.36 0.76
N SER A 2 -38.78 28.09 0.45
CA SER A 2 -37.60 27.38 0.95
C SER A 2 -36.50 27.43 -0.10
N THR A 3 -35.36 27.95 0.28
CA THR A 3 -34.16 28.05 -0.53
C THR A 3 -33.51 26.67 -0.63
N GLU A 4 -33.40 26.10 -1.82
CA GLU A 4 -32.63 24.87 -2.05
C GLU A 4 -31.13 25.16 -1.87
N GLU A 5 -30.54 24.55 -0.84
CA GLU A 5 -29.10 24.52 -0.63
C GLU A 5 -28.43 23.72 -1.75
N GLN A 6 -27.71 24.41 -2.63
CA GLN A 6 -26.88 23.79 -3.66
C GLN A 6 -25.79 22.93 -3.01
N ARG A 7 -25.97 21.61 -3.04
CA ARG A 7 -24.96 20.64 -2.60
C ARG A 7 -23.76 20.70 -3.55
N HIS A 8 -22.64 21.22 -3.08
CA HIS A 8 -21.38 21.22 -3.80
C HIS A 8 -20.90 19.77 -3.98
N GLY A 9 -21.17 19.19 -5.16
CA GLY A 9 -20.63 17.90 -5.54
C GLY A 9 -19.08 17.93 -5.58
N PRO A 10 -18.41 16.78 -5.49
CA PRO A 10 -16.94 16.74 -5.57
C PRO A 10 -16.46 17.43 -6.84
N GLN A 11 -15.41 18.25 -6.72
CA GLN A 11 -14.82 19.00 -7.82
C GLN A 11 -14.57 18.07 -9.02
N SER A 12 -15.21 18.36 -10.15
CA SER A 12 -14.98 17.61 -11.38
C SER A 12 -13.61 18.00 -11.95
N VAL A 13 -12.71 17.02 -12.02
CA VAL A 13 -11.45 17.18 -12.75
C VAL A 13 -11.80 17.38 -14.23
N ARG A 14 -11.43 18.53 -14.79
CA ARG A 14 -11.63 18.83 -16.22
C ARG A 14 -10.52 18.15 -17.03
N GLY A 15 -10.90 17.29 -17.98
CA GLY A 15 -9.97 16.64 -18.90
C GLY A 15 -10.41 15.21 -19.27
N PRO A 16 -9.84 14.62 -20.34
CA PRO A 16 -10.09 13.23 -20.66
C PRO A 16 -9.62 12.32 -19.51
N ARG A 17 -10.42 11.32 -19.15
CA ARG A 17 -10.00 10.31 -18.18
C ARG A 17 -8.93 9.43 -18.80
N ILE A 18 -7.69 9.58 -18.32
CA ILE A 18 -6.57 8.72 -18.73
C ILE A 18 -6.63 7.47 -17.86
N ASN A 19 -6.95 6.32 -18.47
CA ASN A 19 -6.87 5.04 -17.79
C ASN A 19 -5.43 4.51 -17.88
N LYS A 20 -4.56 4.97 -16.99
CA LYS A 20 -3.14 4.58 -16.92
C LYS A 20 -2.75 4.30 -15.48
N GLY A 21 -2.04 3.19 -15.24
CA GLY A 21 -1.43 2.89 -13.95
C GLY A 21 -0.35 3.91 -13.59
N LEU A 22 -0.37 4.38 -12.34
CA LEU A 22 0.58 5.36 -11.81
C LEU A 22 1.48 4.74 -10.75
N VAL A 23 2.69 5.29 -10.63
CA VAL A 23 3.62 4.98 -9.53
C VAL A 23 3.62 6.17 -8.56
N ILE A 24 3.21 5.93 -7.32
CA ILE A 24 3.16 6.94 -6.27
C ILE A 24 4.28 6.68 -5.28
N VAL A 25 5.15 7.67 -5.08
CA VAL A 25 6.28 7.59 -4.13
C VAL A 25 6.03 8.53 -2.95
N ASN A 26 5.69 7.95 -1.80
CA ASN A 26 5.58 8.69 -0.54
C ASN A 26 6.95 8.71 0.17
N THR A 27 7.69 9.82 0.07
CA THR A 27 9.05 9.99 0.63
C THR A 27 9.14 11.16 1.63
N GLY A 28 10.31 11.34 2.25
CA GLY A 28 10.61 12.39 3.23
C GLY A 28 10.63 11.91 4.69
N ASN A 29 11.11 12.77 5.59
CA ASN A 29 11.32 12.44 7.01
C ASN A 29 10.04 12.52 7.87
N GLY A 30 8.97 13.11 7.33
CA GLY A 30 7.68 13.21 8.03
C GLY A 30 7.05 11.84 8.32
N LYS A 31 6.25 11.79 9.40
CA LYS A 31 5.35 10.66 9.67
C LYS A 31 4.20 10.67 8.64
N GLY A 32 3.67 9.49 8.33
CA GLY A 32 2.47 9.35 7.49
C GLY A 32 2.66 8.64 6.14
N LYS A 33 3.89 8.33 5.71
CA LYS A 33 4.16 7.62 4.44
C LYS A 33 3.39 6.30 4.33
N THR A 34 3.52 5.45 5.35
CA THR A 34 2.83 4.16 5.42
C THR A 34 1.32 4.34 5.51
N THR A 35 0.86 5.34 6.28
CA THR A 35 -0.57 5.65 6.45
C THR A 35 -1.20 6.11 5.13
N ALA A 36 -0.50 6.94 4.36
CA ALA A 36 -0.95 7.39 3.04
C ALA A 36 -1.05 6.22 2.05
N ALA A 37 -0.04 5.34 2.01
CA ALA A 37 -0.09 4.12 1.19
C ALA A 37 -1.25 3.19 1.59
N MET A 38 -1.48 3.02 2.90
CA MET A 38 -2.62 2.26 3.40
C MET A 38 -3.96 2.89 3.01
N GLY A 39 -4.07 4.22 3.04
CA GLY A 39 -5.28 4.92 2.61
C GLY A 39 -5.64 4.66 1.15
N VAL A 40 -4.64 4.58 0.26
CA VAL A 40 -4.83 4.19 -1.15
C VAL A 40 -5.27 2.73 -1.26
N LEU A 41 -4.59 1.83 -0.54
CA LEU A 41 -4.96 0.42 -0.52
C LEU A 41 -6.41 0.21 -0.04
N MET A 42 -6.80 0.86 1.05
CA MET A 42 -8.16 0.80 1.60
C MET A 42 -9.20 1.34 0.62
N ARG A 43 -8.86 2.41 -0.10
CA ARG A 43 -9.73 3.01 -1.11
C ARG A 43 -9.96 2.09 -2.31
N ALA A 44 -8.93 1.38 -2.74
CA ALA A 44 -8.99 0.40 -3.82
C ALA A 44 -9.76 -0.85 -3.37
N TRP A 45 -9.43 -1.39 -2.19
CA TRP A 45 -10.14 -2.51 -1.59
C TRP A 45 -11.65 -2.24 -1.43
N GLY A 46 -12.02 -1.05 -0.95
CA GLY A 46 -13.43 -0.65 -0.83
C GLY A 46 -14.16 -0.43 -2.15
N ARG A 47 -13.49 -0.62 -3.29
CA ARG A 47 -14.05 -0.66 -4.65
C ARG A 47 -13.93 -2.06 -5.27
N ASP A 48 -13.81 -3.09 -4.44
CA ASP A 48 -13.71 -4.50 -4.84
C ASP A 48 -12.49 -4.82 -5.70
N MET A 49 -11.43 -4.00 -5.62
CA MET A 49 -10.17 -4.23 -6.32
C MET A 49 -9.30 -5.26 -5.58
N LYS A 50 -8.58 -6.10 -6.32
CA LYS A 50 -7.65 -7.07 -5.72
C LYS A 50 -6.34 -6.36 -5.35
N VAL A 51 -6.10 -6.16 -4.06
CA VAL A 51 -4.93 -5.44 -3.55
C VAL A 51 -4.00 -6.35 -2.76
N VAL A 52 -2.72 -5.98 -2.73
CA VAL A 52 -1.68 -6.67 -1.94
C VAL A 52 -0.73 -5.65 -1.32
N MET A 53 -0.30 -5.92 -0.09
CA MET A 53 0.70 -5.12 0.61
C MET A 53 1.99 -5.91 0.79
N LEU A 54 3.11 -5.33 0.36
CA LEU A 54 4.45 -5.88 0.55
C LEU A 54 5.24 -5.01 1.54
N GLN A 55 5.82 -5.61 2.58
CA GLN A 55 6.55 -4.92 3.64
C GLN A 55 7.98 -5.45 3.76
N PHE A 56 8.96 -4.65 3.32
CA PHE A 56 10.39 -5.02 3.24
C PHE A 56 11.17 -4.95 4.55
N ILE A 57 10.59 -4.36 5.59
CA ILE A 57 11.28 -4.13 6.88
C ILE A 57 10.65 -4.96 7.99
N LYS A 58 9.32 -5.15 7.97
CA LYS A 58 8.61 -5.81 9.08
C LYS A 58 8.84 -7.32 9.03
N HIS A 59 8.98 -7.93 10.21
CA HIS A 59 9.05 -9.38 10.35
C HIS A 59 7.79 -10.08 9.85
N THR A 60 7.94 -11.33 9.42
CA THR A 60 6.83 -12.24 9.05
C THR A 60 5.85 -12.44 10.20
N THR A 61 6.33 -12.41 11.44
CA THR A 61 5.54 -12.56 12.68
C THR A 61 5.04 -11.22 13.26
N ALA A 62 5.27 -10.12 12.56
CA ALA A 62 4.74 -8.83 12.99
C ALA A 62 3.21 -8.89 13.11
N ASN A 63 2.68 -8.29 14.18
CA ASN A 63 1.24 -8.29 14.49
C ASN A 63 0.77 -6.87 14.81
N PHE A 64 1.07 -5.94 13.91
CA PHE A 64 0.63 -4.55 14.04
C PHE A 64 -0.86 -4.41 13.69
N GLY A 65 -1.48 -3.31 14.16
CA GLY A 65 -2.91 -3.06 13.91
C GLY A 65 -3.29 -3.10 12.43
N GLU A 66 -2.40 -2.63 11.55
CA GLU A 66 -2.60 -2.68 10.10
C GLU A 66 -2.64 -4.10 9.53
N GLN A 67 -1.82 -5.01 10.04
CA GLN A 67 -1.80 -6.41 9.59
C GLN A 67 -3.04 -7.15 10.06
N ARG A 68 -3.45 -6.91 11.31
CA ARG A 68 -4.71 -7.46 11.87
C ARG A 68 -5.93 -6.96 11.11
N ALA A 69 -5.94 -5.69 10.71
CA ALA A 69 -7.00 -5.14 9.89
C ALA A 69 -7.02 -5.82 8.52
N ALA A 70 -5.86 -5.91 7.85
CA ALA A 70 -5.74 -6.55 6.55
C ALA A 70 -6.21 -8.01 6.55
N GLU A 71 -5.82 -8.79 7.57
CA GLU A 71 -6.29 -10.16 7.78
C GLU A 71 -7.82 -10.24 7.87
N LYS A 72 -8.45 -9.38 8.70
CA LYS A 72 -9.91 -9.33 8.83
C LYS A 72 -10.62 -8.93 7.53
N MET A 73 -9.95 -8.16 6.68
CA MET A 73 -10.48 -7.73 5.38
C MET A 73 -10.20 -8.73 4.25
N GLY A 74 -9.44 -9.80 4.52
CA GLY A 74 -8.98 -10.73 3.48
C GLY A 74 -7.94 -10.13 2.52
N VAL A 75 -7.29 -9.03 2.91
CA VAL A 75 -6.22 -8.41 2.12
C VAL A 75 -4.91 -9.16 2.36
N THR A 76 -4.26 -9.57 1.27
CA THR A 76 -2.96 -10.24 1.36
C THR A 76 -1.87 -9.26 1.80
N VAL A 77 -1.16 -9.60 2.88
CA VAL A 77 0.05 -8.90 3.32
C VAL A 77 1.22 -9.87 3.32
N ARG A 78 2.27 -9.55 2.57
CA ARG A 78 3.55 -10.27 2.61
C ARG A 78 4.59 -9.38 3.29
N ALA A 79 5.09 -9.82 4.44
CA ALA A 79 6.12 -9.12 5.18
C ALA A 79 7.37 -10.00 5.23
N MET A 80 8.46 -9.54 4.63
CA MET A 80 9.76 -10.19 4.69
C MET A 80 10.79 -9.13 5.07
N GLY A 81 11.24 -9.23 6.32
CA GLY A 81 12.23 -8.34 6.92
C GLY A 81 12.64 -8.85 8.29
N ASP A 82 13.76 -8.36 8.79
CA ASP A 82 14.30 -8.66 10.11
C ASP A 82 13.96 -7.57 11.15
N GLY A 83 12.91 -6.79 10.86
CA GLY A 83 12.43 -5.75 11.76
C GLY A 83 13.29 -4.50 11.69
N PHE A 84 13.63 -3.95 12.85
CA PHE A 84 14.40 -2.71 12.91
C PHE A 84 15.84 -2.95 12.44
N THR A 85 16.14 -2.58 11.19
CA THR A 85 17.45 -2.76 10.55
C THR A 85 18.61 -2.11 11.33
N TRP A 86 18.34 -1.07 12.14
CA TRP A 86 19.34 -0.45 13.02
C TRP A 86 19.66 -1.24 14.30
N ARG A 87 18.93 -2.31 14.58
CA ARG A 87 19.29 -3.35 15.58
C ARG A 87 19.82 -4.61 14.91
N SER A 88 19.84 -4.65 13.58
CA SER A 88 20.33 -5.81 12.85
C SER A 88 21.83 -5.93 13.06
N GLN A 89 22.24 -7.10 13.52
CA GLN A 89 23.65 -7.47 13.68
C GLN A 89 24.30 -7.71 12.31
N ASN A 90 23.50 -7.88 11.24
CA ASN A 90 23.97 -8.21 9.91
C ASN A 90 23.11 -7.53 8.83
N LEU A 91 23.56 -6.36 8.36
CA LEU A 91 22.91 -5.59 7.29
C LEU A 91 22.87 -6.33 5.95
N GLU A 92 23.82 -7.24 5.70
CA GLU A 92 23.85 -8.03 4.48
C GLU A 92 22.68 -9.02 4.46
N ALA A 93 22.40 -9.67 5.59
CA ALA A 93 21.23 -10.52 5.75
C ALA A 93 19.92 -9.74 5.60
N SER A 94 19.81 -8.51 6.15
CA SER A 94 18.63 -7.65 5.93
C SER A 94 18.46 -7.31 4.44
N ALA A 95 19.56 -7.04 3.74
CA ALA A 95 19.54 -6.74 2.31
C ALA A 95 19.16 -7.97 1.46
N ASP A 96 19.58 -9.17 1.85
CA ASP A 96 19.19 -10.42 1.20
C ASP A 96 17.67 -10.66 1.32
N LEU A 97 17.09 -10.43 2.51
CA LEU A 97 15.64 -10.51 2.71
C LEU A 97 14.87 -9.51 1.85
N ALA A 98 15.38 -8.27 1.77
CA ALA A 98 14.77 -7.25 0.93
C ALA A 98 14.86 -7.60 -0.56
N ARG A 99 15.97 -8.19 -1.01
CA ARG A 99 16.15 -8.69 -2.38
C ARG A 99 15.22 -9.86 -2.67
N ALA A 100 15.04 -10.79 -1.74
CA ALA A 100 14.08 -11.88 -1.89
C ALA A 100 12.64 -11.36 -2.05
N LEU A 101 12.20 -10.43 -1.20
CA LEU A 101 10.86 -9.82 -1.34
C LEU A 101 10.73 -8.97 -2.61
N TRP A 102 11.83 -8.47 -3.15
CA TRP A 102 11.80 -7.76 -4.42
C TRP A 102 11.52 -8.69 -5.61
N GLU A 103 12.00 -9.94 -5.57
CA GLU A 103 11.63 -10.95 -6.56
C GLU A 103 10.12 -11.24 -6.52
N ASP A 104 9.57 -11.47 -5.32
CA ASP A 104 8.11 -11.59 -5.12
C ASP A 104 7.35 -10.36 -5.64
N ALA A 105 7.87 -9.15 -5.38
CA ALA A 105 7.23 -7.91 -5.82
C ALA A 105 7.17 -7.84 -7.35
N LYS A 106 8.25 -8.23 -8.04
CA LYS A 106 8.27 -8.27 -9.51
C LYS A 106 7.24 -9.25 -10.06
N GLU A 107 7.13 -10.44 -9.48
CA GLU A 107 6.13 -11.43 -9.88
C GLU A 107 4.71 -10.91 -9.68
N VAL A 108 4.43 -10.33 -8.51
CA VAL A 108 3.12 -9.73 -8.18
C VAL A 108 2.75 -8.60 -9.13
N ILE A 109 3.71 -7.74 -9.49
CA ILE A 109 3.49 -6.62 -10.41
C ILE A 109 3.27 -7.14 -11.84
N ALA A 110 4.05 -8.14 -12.27
CA ALA A 110 4.00 -8.69 -13.62
C ALA A 110 2.79 -9.60 -13.87
N SER A 111 2.19 -10.19 -12.83
CA SER A 111 1.08 -11.13 -12.98
C SER A 111 -0.21 -10.49 -13.50
N GLY A 112 -0.38 -9.18 -13.33
CA GLY A 112 -1.62 -8.49 -13.68
C GLY A 112 -2.83 -8.91 -12.85
N GLU A 113 -2.61 -9.63 -11.74
CA GLU A 113 -3.68 -10.12 -10.87
C GLU A 113 -4.12 -9.14 -9.78
N HIS A 114 -3.42 -8.02 -9.63
CA HIS A 114 -3.68 -7.02 -8.59
C HIS A 114 -3.88 -5.66 -9.22
N ASP A 115 -4.81 -4.90 -8.65
CA ASP A 115 -5.23 -3.61 -9.15
C ASP A 115 -4.98 -2.52 -8.11
N LEU A 116 -4.48 -1.37 -8.57
CA LEU A 116 -4.36 -0.15 -7.77
C LEU A 116 -4.56 1.05 -8.70
N TRP A 117 -5.44 1.98 -8.32
CA TRP A 117 -5.80 3.16 -9.12
C TRP A 117 -5.28 4.44 -8.50
#